data_AF-A0A2T2ZY99-F1
#
_entry.id   AF-A0A2T2ZY99-F1
#
_cell.length_a   1.000
_cell.length_b   1.000
_cell.length_c   1.000
_cell.angle_alpha   90.00
_cell.angle_beta   90.00
_cell.angle_gamma   90.00
#
_symmetry.space_group_name_H-M   'P 1'
#
loop_
_entity.id
_entity.type
_entity.pdbx_description
1 polymer ?
#
loop_
_entity_poly.entity_id
_entity_poly.type
_entity_poly.pdbx_seq_one_letter_code
_entity_poly.pdbx_strand_id
1 'polypeptide(L)'
;MAIAHYTDNPSVFPLEGGCSCGYLRYRVEKAPMVVHCCHCTACQRELGAAFTISLIIEAANLSMLPPRSPAIPAYPDEPDAFPAAGPDLSSTTKLAAGGQKDAVDFLKFPIPQESGEAQVVTRCPKCSITVWTVYPNSGPSVKLVRGGTLDRAWLVEPDLHLYVRSKRSFFKIEDGKPQFRAGYDRNAVWRKESLERWAKISLQVEEHKEKLKENPFYQVE
;
A
#
# COMPACT_ATOMS: atom_id res chain seq x y z
N MET A 1 -13.95 -10.69 -21.38
CA MET A 1 -14.92 -9.71 -20.89
C MET A 1 -14.16 -8.64 -20.15
N ALA A 2 -14.41 -7.36 -20.36
CA ALA A 2 -13.77 -6.31 -19.57
C ALA A 2 -14.22 -6.47 -18.11
N ILE A 3 -13.26 -6.64 -17.20
CA ILE A 3 -13.54 -6.65 -15.77
C ILE A 3 -13.99 -5.24 -15.40
N ALA A 4 -15.16 -5.11 -14.76
CA ALA A 4 -15.65 -3.83 -14.28
C ALA A 4 -14.63 -3.22 -13.31
N HIS A 5 -14.47 -1.90 -13.34
CA HIS A 5 -13.53 -1.22 -12.44
C HIS A 5 -13.88 -1.55 -10.99
N TYR A 6 -12.88 -1.72 -10.12
CA TYR A 6 -13.11 -2.02 -8.70
C TYR A 6 -13.97 -0.97 -7.94
N THR A 7 -14.16 0.23 -8.51
CA THR A 7 -15.08 1.25 -7.96
C THR A 7 -16.53 1.04 -8.36
N ASP A 8 -16.76 0.36 -9.49
CA ASP A 8 -18.10 0.09 -10.01
C ASP A 8 -18.70 -1.15 -9.34
N ASN A 9 -17.88 -1.91 -8.60
CA ASN A 9 -18.30 -3.05 -7.82
C ASN A 9 -18.24 -2.75 -6.30
N PRO A 10 -19.37 -2.42 -5.67
CA PRO A 10 -19.41 -2.12 -4.24
C PRO A 10 -19.10 -3.34 -3.37
N SER A 11 -19.12 -4.57 -3.90
CA SER A 11 -18.83 -5.79 -3.12
C SER A 11 -17.33 -6.04 -2.91
N VAL A 12 -16.45 -5.24 -3.53
CA VAL A 12 -15.00 -5.40 -3.39
C VAL A 12 -14.54 -4.96 -2.01
N PHE A 13 -15.13 -3.89 -1.47
CA PHE A 13 -14.76 -3.30 -0.19
C PHE A 13 -15.88 -3.50 0.85
N PRO A 14 -15.56 -3.72 2.14
CA PRO A 14 -14.22 -3.72 2.71
C PRO A 14 -13.35 -4.91 2.26
N LEU A 15 -12.06 -4.66 2.07
CA LEU A 15 -11.09 -5.66 1.60
C LEU A 15 -9.98 -5.84 2.62
N GLU A 16 -9.75 -7.09 3.03
CA GLU A 16 -8.72 -7.42 4.01
C GLU A 16 -7.37 -7.72 3.36
N GLY A 17 -6.32 -7.51 4.14
CA GLY A 17 -4.95 -7.83 3.78
C GLY A 17 -4.07 -7.96 5.00
N GLY A 18 -2.78 -8.20 4.76
CA GLY A 18 -1.81 -8.32 5.83
C GLY A 18 -0.45 -8.81 5.33
N CYS A 19 0.46 -8.97 6.29
CA CYS A 19 1.75 -9.59 6.00
C CYS A 19 1.63 -11.11 5.88
N SER A 20 2.64 -11.75 5.28
CA SER A 20 2.64 -13.20 5.02
C SER A 20 2.57 -14.08 6.28
N CYS A 21 3.06 -13.61 7.44
CA CYS A 21 3.00 -14.39 8.69
C CYS A 21 1.71 -14.19 9.50
N GLY A 22 0.75 -13.40 9.01
CA GLY A 22 -0.53 -13.16 9.70
C GLY A 22 -0.47 -12.30 10.97
N TYR A 23 0.71 -11.87 11.43
CA TYR A 23 0.86 -10.99 12.59
C TYR A 23 0.24 -9.60 12.37
N LEU A 24 0.48 -9.01 11.20
CA LEU A 24 -0.07 -7.72 10.82
C LEU A 24 -1.25 -7.95 9.88
N ARG A 25 -2.44 -7.55 10.32
CA ARG A 25 -3.69 -7.64 9.57
C ARG A 25 -4.37 -6.28 9.51
N TYR A 26 -4.98 -5.97 8.37
CA TYR A 26 -5.67 -4.71 8.16
C TYR A 26 -6.89 -4.90 7.26
N ARG A 27 -7.80 -3.93 7.31
CA ARG A 27 -8.97 -3.80 6.45
C ARG A 27 -8.93 -2.46 5.74
N VAL A 28 -9.10 -2.51 4.42
CA VAL A 28 -9.31 -1.35 3.56
C VAL A 28 -10.82 -1.12 3.45
N GLU A 29 -11.32 -0.05 4.06
CA GLU A 29 -12.76 0.16 4.23
C GLU A 29 -13.45 0.66 2.96
N LYS A 30 -12.72 1.37 2.11
CA LYS A 30 -13.25 2.00 0.89
C LYS A 30 -12.30 1.79 -0.28
N ALA A 31 -12.83 1.96 -1.49
CA ALA A 31 -12.00 1.96 -2.68
C ALA A 31 -10.85 2.99 -2.58
N PRO A 32 -9.64 2.66 -3.04
CA PRO A 32 -8.53 3.59 -3.06
C PRO A 32 -8.79 4.76 -4.02
N MET A 33 -8.22 5.93 -3.73
CA MET A 33 -8.30 7.09 -4.60
C MET A 33 -7.67 6.79 -5.97
N VAL A 34 -6.55 6.07 -5.99
CA VAL A 34 -5.91 5.57 -7.21
C VAL A 34 -5.06 4.33 -6.88
N VAL A 35 -4.92 3.43 -7.85
CA VAL A 35 -3.94 2.33 -7.81
C VAL A 35 -2.93 2.52 -8.92
N HIS A 36 -1.65 2.47 -8.58
CA HIS A 36 -0.59 2.60 -9.58
C HIS A 36 0.43 1.48 -9.49
N CYS A 37 1.02 1.15 -10.64
CA CYS A 37 2.22 0.34 -10.76
C CYS A 37 3.44 1.26 -10.93
N CYS A 38 4.33 1.29 -9.93
CA CYS A 38 5.59 2.03 -10.02
C CYS A 38 6.73 1.13 -10.48
N HIS A 39 7.33 1.48 -11.62
CA HIS A 39 8.43 0.75 -12.27
C HIS A 39 9.82 1.32 -11.94
N CYS A 40 9.91 2.27 -11.02
CA CYS A 40 11.16 2.92 -10.63
C CYS A 40 12.13 1.91 -9.99
N THR A 41 13.44 2.13 -10.11
CA THR A 41 14.42 1.13 -9.62
C THR A 41 14.46 1.02 -8.10
N ALA A 42 14.06 2.10 -7.38
CA ALA A 42 13.90 2.07 -5.94
C ALA A 42 12.73 1.16 -5.50
N CYS A 43 11.58 1.24 -6.18
CA CYS A 43 10.44 0.35 -5.93
C CYS A 43 10.74 -1.11 -6.29
N GLN A 44 11.48 -1.35 -7.38
CA GLN A 44 11.95 -2.69 -7.74
C GLN A 44 12.84 -3.29 -6.63
N ARG A 45 13.79 -2.50 -6.11
CA ARG A 45 14.69 -2.91 -5.04
C ARG A 45 13.94 -3.17 -3.73
N GLU A 46 12.98 -2.31 -3.39
CA GLU A 46 12.26 -2.38 -2.12
C GLU A 46 11.44 -3.68 -1.97
N LEU A 47 10.83 -4.17 -3.06
CA LEU A 47 10.03 -5.39 -3.04
C LEU A 47 10.71 -6.60 -3.69
N GLY A 48 11.90 -6.44 -4.26
CA GLY A 48 12.55 -7.50 -5.06
C GLY A 48 11.72 -7.93 -6.28
N ALA A 49 10.90 -7.03 -6.83
CA ALA A 49 9.92 -7.33 -7.88
C ALA A 49 10.14 -6.43 -9.13
N ALA A 50 9.45 -6.75 -10.24
CA ALA A 50 9.54 -5.95 -11.46
C ALA A 50 8.92 -4.54 -11.34
N PHE A 51 7.97 -4.38 -10.42
CA PHE A 51 7.31 -3.12 -10.08
C PHE A 51 6.62 -3.27 -8.72
N THR A 52 6.17 -2.15 -8.15
CA THR A 52 5.30 -2.15 -6.96
C THR A 52 3.90 -1.69 -7.32
N ILE A 53 2.88 -2.42 -6.84
CA ILE A 53 1.48 -1.99 -6.87
C ILE A 53 1.18 -1.24 -5.57
N SER A 54 0.74 0.01 -5.66
CA SER A 54 0.36 0.81 -4.50
C SER A 54 -1.05 1.39 -4.63
N LEU A 55 -1.86 1.16 -3.62
CA LEU A 55 -3.18 1.75 -3.43
C LEU A 55 -3.01 3.03 -2.60
N ILE A 56 -3.33 4.19 -3.18
CA ILE A 56 -3.33 5.45 -2.44
C ILE A 56 -4.68 5.63 -1.77
N ILE A 57 -4.68 5.72 -0.44
CA ILE A 57 -5.90 5.81 0.36
C ILE A 57 -5.68 6.69 1.59
N GLU A 58 -6.75 7.32 2.06
CA GLU A 58 -6.76 8.05 3.32
C GLU A 58 -6.52 7.08 4.47
N ALA A 59 -5.65 7.45 5.41
CA ALA A 59 -5.33 6.59 6.55
C ALA A 59 -6.55 6.25 7.41
N ALA A 60 -7.57 7.12 7.43
CA ALA A 60 -8.84 6.90 8.12
C ALA A 60 -9.68 5.75 7.52
N ASN A 61 -9.41 5.33 6.28
CA ASN A 61 -10.06 4.19 5.64
C ASN A 61 -9.23 2.89 5.76
N LEU A 62 -8.28 2.85 6.69
CA LEU A 62 -7.46 1.67 6.99
C LEU A 62 -7.58 1.31 8.48
N SER A 63 -8.27 0.20 8.76
CA SER A 63 -8.49 -0.30 10.11
C SER A 63 -7.53 -1.45 10.41
N MET A 64 -6.97 -1.51 11.62
CA MET A 64 -6.18 -2.65 12.07
C MET A 64 -7.10 -3.79 12.49
N LEU A 65 -6.70 -5.02 12.17
CA LEU A 65 -7.39 -6.24 12.58
C LEU A 65 -6.49 -7.05 13.52
N PRO A 66 -7.08 -7.92 14.37
CA PRO A 66 -6.29 -8.86 15.17
C PRO A 66 -5.39 -9.74 14.29
N PRO A 67 -4.25 -10.21 14.80
CA PRO A 67 -3.45 -11.25 14.16
C PRO A 67 -4.30 -12.48 13.84
N ARG A 68 -3.97 -13.17 12.74
CA ARG A 68 -4.56 -14.47 12.39
C ARG A 68 -3.47 -15.47 11.99
N SER A 69 -3.79 -16.76 12.05
CA SER A 69 -2.86 -17.78 11.56
C SER A 69 -2.52 -17.55 10.08
N PRO A 70 -1.26 -17.80 9.67
CA PRO A 70 -0.83 -17.59 8.29
C PRO A 70 -1.69 -18.39 7.30
N ALA A 71 -2.02 -17.76 6.18
CA ALA A 71 -2.70 -18.41 5.06
C ALA A 71 -2.03 -18.00 3.75
N ILE A 72 -2.01 -18.92 2.78
CA ILE A 72 -1.63 -18.61 1.41
C ILE A 72 -2.81 -17.86 0.78
N PRO A 73 -2.64 -16.61 0.31
CA PRO A 73 -3.69 -15.89 -0.38
C PRO A 73 -4.16 -16.69 -1.60
N ALA A 74 -5.46 -16.62 -1.86
CA ALA A 74 -6.11 -17.32 -2.95
C ALA A 74 -5.75 -16.72 -4.32
N TYR A 75 -6.41 -17.19 -5.38
CA TYR A 75 -6.34 -16.61 -6.74
C TYR A 75 -7.72 -16.65 -7.41
N PRO A 76 -7.96 -15.97 -8.55
CA PRO A 76 -9.31 -15.82 -9.11
C PRO A 76 -10.13 -17.11 -9.22
N ASP A 77 -9.49 -18.21 -9.64
CA ASP A 77 -10.18 -19.49 -9.89
C ASP A 77 -10.40 -20.32 -8.61
N GLU A 78 -9.66 -20.02 -7.53
CA GLU A 78 -9.79 -20.67 -6.22
C GLU A 78 -9.72 -19.59 -5.13
N PRO A 79 -10.86 -18.94 -4.80
CA PRO A 79 -10.89 -17.70 -4.02
C PRO A 79 -10.71 -17.89 -2.50
N ASP A 80 -10.69 -19.14 -2.03
CA ASP A 80 -10.54 -19.49 -0.62
C ASP A 80 -9.07 -19.65 -0.25
N ALA A 81 -8.64 -18.96 0.81
CA ALA A 81 -7.25 -19.01 1.25
C ALA A 81 -6.88 -20.41 1.76
N PHE A 82 -5.70 -20.90 1.38
CA PHE A 82 -5.20 -22.20 1.82
C PHE A 82 -4.47 -22.09 3.16
N PRO A 83 -4.61 -23.07 4.06
CA PRO A 83 -3.81 -23.09 5.28
C PRO A 83 -2.32 -23.16 4.94
N ALA A 84 -1.51 -22.28 5.54
CA ALA A 84 -0.07 -22.35 5.36
C ALA A 84 0.50 -23.57 6.07
N ALA A 85 1.31 -24.37 5.37
CA ALA A 85 2.11 -25.41 6.01
C ALA A 85 3.28 -24.74 6.76
N GLY A 86 3.24 -24.77 8.10
CA GLY A 86 4.32 -24.21 8.92
C GLY A 86 3.90 -23.84 10.33
N PRO A 87 4.86 -23.44 11.19
CA PRO A 87 4.55 -22.97 12.54
C PRO A 87 3.72 -21.67 12.47
N ASP A 88 2.80 -21.49 13.44
CA ASP A 88 2.05 -20.25 13.56
C ASP A 88 2.95 -19.11 14.07
N LEU A 89 3.59 -18.42 13.13
CA LEU A 89 4.47 -17.29 13.39
C LEU A 89 3.73 -16.02 13.88
N SER A 90 2.40 -16.01 13.90
CA SER A 90 1.64 -14.92 14.51
C SER A 90 1.86 -14.89 16.04
N SER A 91 2.21 -16.03 16.64
CA SER A 91 2.36 -16.22 18.09
C SER A 91 3.80 -16.25 18.61
N THR A 92 4.82 -16.39 17.76
CA THR A 92 6.20 -16.74 18.18
C THR A 92 7.05 -15.58 18.72
N THR A 93 6.46 -14.40 18.84
CA THR A 93 6.96 -13.17 19.47
C THR A 93 6.54 -12.92 20.93
N LYS A 94 7.34 -13.09 21.99
CA LYS A 94 7.02 -12.40 23.27
C LYS A 94 6.96 -10.91 22.98
N LEU A 95 5.78 -10.29 23.08
CA LEU A 95 5.69 -8.83 23.20
C LEU A 95 6.62 -8.43 24.35
N ALA A 96 7.48 -7.43 24.14
CA ALA A 96 8.19 -6.83 25.25
C ALA A 96 7.15 -6.42 26.28
N ALA A 97 7.24 -7.01 27.47
CA ALA A 97 6.29 -6.77 28.56
C ALA A 97 6.38 -5.30 28.94
N GLY A 98 5.43 -4.48 28.47
CA GLY A 98 5.40 -3.04 28.72
C GLY A 98 4.59 -2.22 27.71
N GLY A 99 4.20 -2.77 26.56
CA GLY A 99 3.38 -2.07 25.55
C GLY A 99 1.89 -2.40 25.64
N GLN A 100 1.06 -1.37 25.47
CA GLN A 100 -0.40 -1.38 25.44
C GLN A 100 -0.97 -2.55 24.59
N LYS A 101 -1.94 -3.30 25.13
CA LYS A 101 -2.48 -4.56 24.56
C LYS A 101 -3.06 -4.50 23.14
N ASP A 102 -3.14 -3.30 22.55
CA ASP A 102 -3.78 -3.03 21.25
C ASP A 102 -2.82 -2.41 20.21
N ALA A 103 -1.53 -2.25 20.51
CA ALA A 103 -0.56 -1.68 19.59
C ALA A 103 0.18 -2.79 18.81
N VAL A 104 -0.08 -2.88 17.50
CA VAL A 104 0.79 -3.63 16.59
C VAL A 104 2.08 -2.83 16.42
N ASP A 105 3.20 -3.35 16.91
CA ASP A 105 4.51 -2.73 16.67
C ASP A 105 4.82 -2.79 15.16
N PHE A 106 5.25 -1.67 14.59
CA PHE A 106 5.69 -1.59 13.19
C PHE A 106 7.18 -1.27 13.12
N LEU A 107 7.87 -1.85 12.13
CA LEU A 107 9.18 -1.34 11.75
C LEU A 107 9.00 -0.25 10.69
N LYS A 108 9.47 0.96 10.96
CA LYS A 108 9.41 2.11 10.05
C LYS A 108 10.81 2.50 9.62
N PHE A 109 11.06 2.54 8.32
CA PHE A 109 12.36 2.89 7.77
C PHE A 109 12.23 4.02 6.75
N PRO A 110 12.95 5.14 6.92
CA PRO A 110 13.11 6.11 5.84
C PRO A 110 14.04 5.52 4.78
N ILE A 111 13.57 5.47 3.54
CA ILE A 111 14.36 5.01 2.39
C ILE A 111 14.30 6.04 1.25
N PRO A 112 15.34 6.13 0.40
CA PRO A 112 15.31 6.99 -0.78
C PRO A 112 14.25 6.56 -1.79
N GLN A 113 13.78 7.50 -2.62
CA GLN A 113 12.92 7.20 -3.77
C GLN A 113 13.36 7.98 -5.02
N GLU A 114 12.94 7.54 -6.20
CA GLU A 114 13.42 8.08 -7.48
C GLU A 114 12.99 9.54 -7.74
N SER A 115 11.94 10.05 -7.07
CA SER A 115 11.56 11.47 -7.14
C SER A 115 12.54 12.40 -6.41
N GLY A 116 13.49 11.86 -5.64
CA GLY A 116 14.41 12.63 -4.80
C GLY A 116 13.93 12.83 -3.37
N GLU A 117 12.68 12.50 -3.06
CA GLU A 117 12.12 12.58 -1.70
C GLU A 117 12.36 11.27 -0.91
N ALA A 118 12.44 11.33 0.42
CA ALA A 118 12.41 10.12 1.24
C ALA A 118 10.98 9.54 1.25
N GLN A 119 10.86 8.22 1.41
CA GLN A 119 9.60 7.56 1.72
C GLN A 119 9.78 6.73 3.01
N VAL A 120 8.74 6.64 3.83
CA VAL A 120 8.78 5.86 5.07
C VAL A 120 8.06 4.54 4.82
N VAL A 121 8.82 3.46 4.71
CA VAL A 121 8.25 2.12 4.52
C VAL A 121 7.88 1.52 5.87
N THR A 122 6.67 0.96 5.97
CA THR A 122 6.20 0.25 7.15
C THR A 122 6.23 -1.26 6.89
N ARG A 123 6.99 -1.98 7.71
CA ARG A 123 7.19 -3.43 7.64
C ARG A 123 6.64 -4.13 8.87
N CYS A 124 6.19 -5.37 8.66
CA CYS A 124 5.88 -6.28 9.75
C CYS A 124 7.15 -6.57 10.59
N PRO A 125 7.11 -6.49 11.92
CA PRO A 125 8.27 -6.79 12.76
C PRO A 125 8.61 -8.29 12.82
N LYS A 126 7.73 -9.17 12.32
CA LYS A 126 7.92 -10.62 12.34
C LYS A 126 8.51 -11.16 11.04
N CYS A 127 7.94 -10.79 9.90
CA CYS A 127 8.35 -11.30 8.59
C CYS A 127 8.92 -10.22 7.65
N SER A 128 9.03 -8.98 8.11
CA SER A 128 9.60 -7.85 7.36
C SER A 128 8.89 -7.47 6.06
N ILE A 129 7.75 -8.10 5.74
CA ILE A 129 6.92 -7.70 4.59
C ILE A 129 6.46 -6.25 4.75
N THR A 130 6.73 -5.44 3.72
CA THR A 130 6.25 -4.06 3.60
C THR A 130 4.76 -4.07 3.28
N VAL A 131 3.93 -3.47 4.15
CA VAL A 131 2.45 -3.43 3.98
C VAL A 131 1.95 -2.09 3.45
N TRP A 132 2.63 -1.00 3.79
CA TRP A 132 2.34 0.32 3.22
C TRP A 132 3.54 1.24 3.31
N THR A 133 3.40 2.40 2.70
CA THR A 133 4.38 3.49 2.74
C THR A 133 3.66 4.80 3.00
N VAL A 134 4.33 5.68 3.73
CA VAL A 134 3.91 7.06 3.91
C VAL A 134 4.95 7.94 3.24
N TYR A 135 4.50 8.86 2.39
CA TYR A 135 5.37 9.91 1.90
C TYR A 135 5.40 11.03 2.93
N PRO A 136 6.58 11.51 3.36
CA PRO A 136 6.71 12.63 4.29
C PRO A 136 5.83 13.79 3.85
N ASN A 137 5.93 14.21 2.58
CA ASN A 137 5.12 15.31 2.05
C ASN A 137 3.61 15.08 2.06
N SER A 138 3.11 13.86 2.20
CA SER A 138 1.67 13.59 2.36
C SER A 138 1.26 13.40 3.82
N GLY A 139 2.23 13.28 4.73
CA GLY A 139 2.01 13.03 6.14
C GLY A 139 1.24 11.74 6.45
N PRO A 140 0.87 11.53 7.71
CA PRO A 140 0.18 10.32 8.14
C PRO A 140 -1.25 10.19 7.59
N SER A 141 -1.80 11.24 6.98
CA SER A 141 -3.16 11.26 6.43
C SER A 141 -3.32 10.37 5.20
N VAL A 142 -2.23 10.02 4.52
CA VAL A 142 -2.25 9.22 3.28
C VAL A 142 -1.32 8.01 3.40
N LYS A 143 -1.86 6.83 3.08
CA LYS A 143 -1.09 5.59 3.01
C LYS A 143 -1.08 5.06 1.58
N LEU A 144 0.08 4.54 1.19
CA LEU A 144 0.28 3.79 -0.03
C LEU A 144 0.34 2.30 0.32
N VAL A 145 -0.82 1.65 0.38
CA VAL A 145 -0.94 0.22 0.74
C VAL A 145 -0.40 -0.64 -0.40
N ARG A 146 0.42 -1.64 -0.08
CA ARG A 146 1.00 -2.55 -1.09
C ARG A 146 -0.09 -3.51 -1.57
N GLY A 147 -0.48 -3.40 -2.84
CA GLY A 147 -1.58 -4.19 -3.41
C GLY A 147 -1.37 -5.71 -3.32
N GLY A 148 -0.12 -6.16 -3.45
CA GLY A 148 0.23 -7.58 -3.29
C GLY A 148 0.07 -8.14 -1.86
N THR A 149 -0.26 -7.31 -0.87
CA THR A 149 -0.53 -7.74 0.51
C THR A 149 -2.03 -7.88 0.82
N LEU A 150 -2.90 -7.66 -0.17
CA LEU A 150 -4.33 -7.91 -0.06
C LEU A 150 -4.62 -9.40 -0.18
N ASP A 151 -5.59 -9.90 0.58
CA ASP A 151 -5.96 -11.33 0.55
C ASP A 151 -6.61 -11.72 -0.80
N ARG A 152 -7.27 -10.76 -1.46
CA ARG A 152 -7.84 -10.91 -2.82
C ARG A 152 -7.34 -9.84 -3.77
N ALA A 153 -6.01 -9.78 -3.95
CA ALA A 153 -5.34 -8.72 -4.71
C ALA A 153 -5.85 -8.56 -6.15
N TRP A 154 -6.31 -9.64 -6.80
CA TRP A 154 -6.84 -9.61 -8.17
C TRP A 154 -8.16 -8.83 -8.32
N LEU A 155 -8.84 -8.49 -7.22
CA LEU A 155 -10.04 -7.64 -7.27
C LEU A 155 -9.70 -6.16 -7.48
N VAL A 156 -8.42 -5.78 -7.39
CA VAL A 156 -7.97 -4.39 -7.47
C VAL A 156 -6.89 -4.25 -8.54
N GLU A 157 -7.33 -3.98 -9.78
CA GLU A 157 -6.44 -3.68 -10.91
C GLU A 157 -5.75 -2.31 -10.78
N PRO A 158 -4.60 -2.10 -11.45
CA PRO A 158 -3.99 -0.78 -11.55
C PRO A 158 -4.80 0.17 -12.43
N ASP A 159 -4.80 1.44 -12.06
CA ASP A 159 -5.35 2.54 -12.86
C ASP A 159 -4.31 3.10 -13.84
N LEU A 160 -3.02 3.02 -13.51
CA LEU A 160 -1.92 3.55 -14.33
C LEU A 160 -0.55 2.93 -14.00
N HIS A 161 0.42 3.19 -14.89
CA HIS A 161 1.81 2.79 -14.74
C HIS A 161 2.71 4.04 -14.77
N LEU A 162 3.59 4.19 -13.77
CA LEU A 162 4.53 5.30 -13.69
C LEU A 162 5.98 4.82 -13.65
N TYR A 163 6.91 5.70 -14.04
CA TYR A 163 8.34 5.42 -14.22
C TYR A 163 8.63 4.28 -15.21
N VAL A 164 7.82 4.13 -16.26
CA VAL A 164 7.99 3.00 -17.22
C VAL A 164 9.31 3.04 -18.00
N ARG A 165 10.04 4.17 -17.95
CA ARG A 165 11.42 4.28 -18.46
C ARG A 165 12.38 3.26 -17.81
N SER A 166 12.08 2.84 -16.58
CA SER A 166 12.92 1.94 -15.75
C SER A 166 12.38 0.50 -15.71
N LYS A 167 11.28 0.22 -16.42
CA LYS A 167 10.63 -1.10 -16.48
C LYS A 167 11.58 -2.18 -16.96
N ARG A 168 11.50 -3.38 -16.36
CA ARG A 168 12.26 -4.55 -16.81
C ARG A 168 11.92 -4.88 -18.26
N SER A 169 12.94 -5.13 -19.09
CA SER A 169 12.78 -5.29 -20.55
C SER A 169 11.89 -6.48 -20.94
N PHE A 170 11.91 -7.56 -20.15
CA PHE A 170 11.10 -8.75 -20.40
C PHE A 170 9.60 -8.56 -20.07
N PHE A 171 9.25 -7.56 -19.26
CA PHE A 171 7.88 -7.36 -18.78
C PHE A 171 7.13 -6.41 -19.73
N LYS A 172 6.07 -6.87 -20.40
CA LYS A 172 5.21 -6.03 -21.26
C LYS A 172 3.98 -5.57 -20.46
N ILE A 173 3.55 -4.33 -20.68
CA ILE A 173 2.32 -3.77 -20.09
C ILE A 173 1.26 -3.81 -21.19
N GLU A 174 0.30 -4.72 -21.08
CA GLU A 174 -0.73 -5.01 -22.10
C GLU A 174 -2.16 -4.88 -21.54
N ASP A 175 -2.32 -4.19 -20.41
CA ASP A 175 -3.60 -3.95 -19.72
C ASP A 175 -4.39 -2.75 -20.25
N GLY A 176 -3.85 -2.03 -21.24
CA GLY A 176 -4.47 -0.84 -21.82
C GLY A 176 -4.50 0.39 -20.89
N LYS A 177 -3.85 0.34 -19.73
CA LYS A 177 -3.82 1.45 -18.77
C LYS A 177 -2.80 2.53 -19.19
N PRO A 178 -3.02 3.81 -18.82
CA PRO A 178 -2.07 4.89 -19.09
C PRO A 178 -0.66 4.58 -18.57
N GLN A 179 0.35 4.88 -19.38
CA GLN A 179 1.76 4.65 -19.06
C GLN A 179 2.56 5.96 -19.11
N PHE A 180 3.23 6.31 -18.01
CA PHE A 180 4.01 7.53 -17.87
C PHE A 180 5.49 7.21 -17.72
N ARG A 181 6.33 7.91 -18.51
CA ARG A 181 7.80 7.74 -18.47
C ARG A 181 8.39 8.08 -17.10
N ALA A 182 7.76 8.96 -16.32
CA ALA A 182 8.18 9.42 -15.00
C ALA A 182 6.96 9.42 -14.06
N GLY A 183 6.72 10.50 -13.31
CA GLY A 183 5.45 10.73 -12.60
C GLY A 183 4.29 11.10 -13.53
N TYR A 184 3.15 11.43 -12.93
CA TYR A 184 1.92 11.84 -13.61
C TYR A 184 1.28 13.04 -12.89
N ASP A 185 0.46 13.81 -13.60
CA ASP A 185 -0.37 14.86 -13.00
C ASP A 185 -1.65 14.25 -12.41
N ARG A 186 -1.86 14.48 -11.11
CA ARG A 186 -3.03 14.01 -10.38
C ARG A 186 -4.33 14.47 -11.03
N ASN A 187 -4.42 15.75 -11.41
CA ASN A 187 -5.67 16.34 -11.92
C ASN A 187 -6.04 15.80 -13.31
N ALA A 188 -5.05 15.30 -14.07
CA ALA A 188 -5.26 14.72 -15.38
C ALA A 188 -5.69 13.24 -15.33
N VAL A 189 -5.38 12.52 -14.24
CA VAL A 189 -5.51 11.06 -14.19
C VAL A 189 -6.52 10.58 -13.16
N TRP A 190 -6.63 11.24 -12.00
CA TRP A 190 -7.53 10.77 -10.95
C TRP A 190 -8.99 11.01 -11.33
N ARG A 191 -9.84 10.06 -10.94
CA ARG A 191 -11.29 10.20 -11.05
C ARG A 191 -11.77 11.42 -10.27
N LYS A 192 -12.90 11.99 -10.70
CA LYS A 192 -13.55 13.13 -10.04
C LYS A 192 -13.78 12.88 -8.54
N GLU A 193 -14.35 11.72 -8.19
CA GLU A 193 -14.59 11.36 -6.78
C GLU A 193 -13.29 11.30 -5.97
N SER A 194 -12.21 10.74 -6.54
CA SER A 194 -10.89 10.71 -5.91
C SER A 194 -10.31 12.10 -5.68
N LEU A 195 -10.53 13.03 -6.62
CA LEU A 195 -10.11 14.44 -6.48
C LEU A 195 -10.92 15.16 -5.39
N GLU A 196 -12.22 14.91 -5.30
CA GLU A 196 -13.07 15.44 -4.23
C GLU A 196 -12.65 14.91 -2.84
N ARG A 197 -12.27 13.63 -2.77
CA ARG A 197 -11.70 13.02 -1.56
C ARG A 197 -10.35 13.63 -1.20
N TRP A 198 -9.46 13.80 -2.18
CA TRP A 198 -8.18 14.46 -1.99
C TRP A 198 -8.34 15.89 -1.47
N ALA A 199 -9.28 16.67 -2.02
CA ALA A 199 -9.53 18.04 -1.60
C ALA A 199 -9.94 18.16 -0.12
N LYS A 200 -10.61 17.13 0.44
CA LYS A 200 -10.99 17.10 1.86
C LYS A 200 -9.79 16.92 2.79
N ILE A 201 -8.74 16.23 2.35
CA ILE A 201 -7.54 15.97 3.15
C ILE A 201 -6.37 16.87 2.77
N SER A 202 -6.44 17.59 1.65
CA SER A 202 -5.32 18.39 1.14
C SER A 202 -4.88 19.47 2.12
N LEU A 203 -5.81 20.07 2.88
CA LEU A 203 -5.45 21.05 3.92
C LEU A 203 -4.56 20.44 5.01
N GLN A 204 -4.87 19.22 5.46
CA GLN A 204 -4.07 18.51 6.46
C GLN A 204 -2.68 18.14 5.90
N VAL A 205 -2.64 17.77 4.62
CA VAL A 205 -1.39 17.47 3.91
C VAL A 205 -0.51 18.71 3.81
N GLU A 206 -1.06 19.86 3.42
CA GLU A 206 -0.29 21.11 3.34
C GLU A 206 0.16 21.60 4.72
N GLU A 207 -0.68 21.51 5.75
CA GLU A 207 -0.29 21.83 7.12
C GLU A 207 0.87 20.95 7.60
N HIS A 208 0.83 19.65 7.30
CA HIS A 208 1.92 18.72 7.63
C HIS A 208 3.22 19.06 6.88
N LYS A 209 3.13 19.43 5.59
CA LYS A 209 4.31 19.85 4.82
C LYS A 209 4.98 21.09 5.41
N GLU A 210 4.21 22.08 5.85
CA GLU A 210 4.80 23.26 6.51
C GLU A 210 5.53 22.86 7.80
N LYS A 211 4.94 21.98 8.62
CA LYS A 211 5.60 21.45 9.83
C LYS A 211 6.88 20.65 9.52
N LEU A 212 6.90 19.90 8.42
CA LEU A 212 8.10 19.19 7.95
C LEU A 212 9.23 20.13 7.51
N LYS A 213 8.90 21.29 6.92
CA LYS A 213 9.92 22.31 6.59
C LYS A 213 10.54 22.90 7.86
N GLU A 214 9.74 23.10 8.90
CA GLU A 214 10.18 23.60 10.21
C GLU A 214 11.02 22.57 10.98
N ASN A 215 10.65 21.28 10.86
CA ASN A 215 11.38 20.17 11.47
C ASN A 215 11.41 18.95 10.53
N PRO A 216 12.54 18.72 9.83
CA PRO A 216 12.69 17.60 8.90
C PRO A 216 12.54 16.19 9.52
N PHE A 217 12.52 16.10 10.85
CA PHE A 217 12.30 14.85 11.60
C PHE A 217 10.86 14.72 12.16
N TYR A 218 9.96 15.64 11.83
CA TYR A 218 8.57 15.65 12.31
C TYR A 218 7.76 14.46 11.76
N GLN A 219 7.17 13.67 12.66
CA GLN A 219 6.14 12.65 12.37
C GLN A 219 6.48 11.63 11.26
N VAL A 220 7.70 11.09 11.29
CA VAL A 220 8.02 9.79 10.68
C VAL A 220 7.62 8.61 11.59
N GLU A 221 7.13 8.90 12.81
CA GLU A 221 6.76 7.95 13.86
C GLU A 221 5.47 7.15 13.64
#